data_AF-A0A2P5APQ4-F1
#
_entry.id   AF-A0A2P5APQ4-F1
#
_cell.length_a   1.000
_cell.length_b   1.000
_cell.length_c   1.000
_cell.angle_alpha   90.00
_cell.angle_beta   90.00
_cell.angle_gamma   90.00
#
_symmetry.space_group_name_H-M   'P 1'
#
loop_
_entity.id
_entity.type
_entity.pdbx_description
1 polymer ?
#
loop_
_entity_poly.entity_id
_entity_poly.type
_entity_poly.pdbx_seq_one_letter_code
_entity_poly.pdbx_strand_id
1 'polypeptide(L)'
;MRELPSCFSCIALFVLNLLGLLQSPENGVSSILDAALAPPEISGVYFFGGKGRTIKSSKLSYDARLGQELWSTSSDLLLQLQLATMETLTSL
;
A
#
# COMPACT_ATOMS: atom_id res chain seq x y z
N MET A 1 -3.07 -10.74 -4.26
CA MET A 1 -3.38 -12.03 -4.91
C MET A 1 -4.65 -11.99 -5.76
N ARG A 2 -5.13 -10.80 -6.17
CA ARG A 2 -6.39 -10.67 -6.92
C ARG A 2 -6.31 -11.31 -8.32
N GLU A 3 -5.11 -11.35 -8.89
CA GLU A 3 -4.75 -11.95 -10.18
C GLU A 3 -4.58 -13.49 -10.14
N LEU A 4 -4.59 -14.12 -8.95
CA LEU A 4 -4.32 -15.56 -8.79
C LEU A 4 -5.62 -16.34 -8.53
N PRO A 5 -5.77 -17.57 -9.06
CA PRO A 5 -6.88 -18.44 -8.69
C PRO A 5 -6.96 -18.63 -7.17
N SER A 6 -8.18 -18.71 -6.64
CA SER A 6 -8.47 -18.75 -5.20
C SER A 6 -7.71 -19.87 -4.47
N CYS A 7 -7.59 -21.05 -5.09
CA CYS A 7 -6.86 -22.19 -4.55
C CYS A 7 -5.38 -21.84 -4.21
N PHE A 8 -4.68 -21.17 -5.12
CA PHE A 8 -3.29 -20.75 -4.88
C PHE A 8 -3.18 -19.71 -3.77
N SER A 9 -4.17 -18.82 -3.66
CA SER A 9 -4.25 -17.86 -2.57
C SER A 9 -4.42 -18.54 -1.21
N CYS A 10 -5.29 -19.55 -1.13
CA CYS A 10 -5.49 -20.34 0.09
C CYS A 10 -4.21 -21.07 0.51
N ILE A 11 -3.52 -21.72 -0.44
CA ILE A 11 -2.28 -22.44 -0.17
C ILE A 11 -1.20 -21.46 0.33
N ALA A 12 -1.03 -20.32 -0.34
CA ALA A 12 -0.04 -19.32 0.08
C ALA A 12 -0.34 -18.80 1.49
N LEU A 13 -1.60 -18.45 1.79
CA LEU A 13 -2.00 -18.01 3.13
C LEU A 13 -1.74 -19.08 4.18
N PHE A 14 -2.06 -20.34 3.89
CA PHE A 14 -1.80 -21.45 4.81
C PHE A 14 -0.31 -21.61 5.11
N VAL A 15 0.53 -21.61 4.07
CA VAL A 15 1.99 -21.73 4.22
C VAL A 15 2.58 -20.53 4.97
N LEU A 16 2.19 -19.31 4.61
CA LEU A 16 2.67 -18.10 5.29
C LEU A 16 2.24 -18.07 6.76
N ASN A 17 1.03 -18.57 7.07
CA ASN A 17 0.56 -18.70 8.44
C ASN A 17 1.37 -19.75 9.22
N LEU A 18 1.61 -20.91 8.62
CA LEU A 18 2.40 -21.99 9.22
C LEU A 18 3.84 -21.54 9.52
N LEU A 19 4.43 -20.74 8.63
CA LEU A 19 5.75 -20.15 8.82
C LEU A 19 5.76 -18.96 9.80
N GLY A 20 4.61 -18.56 10.35
CA GLY A 20 4.49 -17.42 11.27
C GLY A 20 4.75 -16.06 10.62
N LEU A 21 4.64 -15.96 9.30
CA LEU A 21 4.88 -14.73 8.54
C LEU A 21 3.62 -13.83 8.47
N LEU A 22 2.44 -14.40 8.73
CA LEU A 22 1.21 -13.62 8.82
C LEU A 22 1.05 -13.03 10.22
N GLN A 23 0.55 -11.79 10.27
CA GLN A 23 0.15 -11.12 11.49
C GLN A 23 -1.36 -11.19 11.63
N SER A 24 -1.85 -11.18 12.88
CA SER A 24 -3.28 -11.10 13.11
C SER A 24 -3.83 -9.74 12.64
N PRO A 25 -5.09 -9.66 12.20
CA PRO A 25 -5.69 -8.39 11.78
C PRO A 25 -5.62 -7.28 12.84
N GLU A 26 -5.68 -7.64 14.12
CA GLU A 26 -5.60 -6.72 15.25
C GLU A 26 -4.25 -5.99 15.30
N ASN A 27 -3.15 -6.66 14.94
CA ASN A 27 -1.84 -6.03 14.82
C ASN A 27 -1.82 -5.01 13.67
N GLY A 28 -2.55 -5.29 12.58
CA GLY A 28 -2.75 -4.33 11.48
C GLY A 28 -3.49 -3.09 11.94
N VAL A 29 -4.62 -3.26 12.64
CA VAL A 29 -5.40 -2.15 13.21
C VAL A 29 -4.54 -1.32 14.16
N SER A 30 -3.80 -1.96 15.07
CA SER A 30 -2.90 -1.26 15.99
C SER A 30 -1.84 -0.45 15.25
N SER A 31 -1.26 -0.99 14.16
CA SER A 31 -0.25 -0.26 13.37
C SER A 31 -0.81 1.02 12.74
N ILE A 32 -2.07 0.98 12.31
CA ILE A 32 -2.76 2.16 11.75
C ILE A 32 -2.98 3.20 12.84
N LEU A 33 -3.44 2.78 14.03
CA LEU A 33 -3.62 3.68 15.17
C LEU A 33 -2.29 4.31 15.60
N ASP A 34 -1.23 3.52 15.66
CA ASP A 34 0.12 4.00 16.00
C ASP A 34 0.59 5.06 14.99
N ALA A 35 0.36 4.85 13.70
CA ALA A 35 0.70 5.81 12.65
C ALA A 35 -0.16 7.08 12.69
N ALA A 36 -1.44 6.97 13.02
CA ALA A 36 -2.35 8.11 13.08
C ALA A 36 -2.10 9.01 14.30
N LEU A 37 -1.67 8.42 15.42
CA LEU A 37 -1.34 9.12 16.66
C LEU A 37 0.14 9.53 16.76
N ALA A 38 0.92 9.23 15.73
CA ALA A 38 2.33 9.56 15.64
C ALA A 38 2.54 11.09 15.68
N PRO A 39 3.55 11.58 16.42
CA PRO A 39 3.91 12.99 16.37
C PRO A 39 4.58 13.33 15.02
N PRO A 40 4.53 14.60 14.56
CA PRO A 40 4.99 14.97 13.23
C PRO A 40 6.50 14.76 13.01
N GLU A 41 7.31 14.73 14.07
CA GLU A 41 8.76 14.52 14.02
C GLU A 41 9.15 13.14 13.44
N ILE A 42 8.22 12.18 13.45
CA ILE A 42 8.45 10.83 12.91
C ILE A 42 7.75 10.60 11.55
N SER A 43 7.45 11.69 10.84
CA SER A 43 6.89 11.63 9.49
C SER A 43 7.75 10.77 8.54
N GLY A 44 7.09 9.98 7.69
CA GLY A 44 7.75 9.10 6.72
C GLY A 44 8.20 7.74 7.28
N VAL A 45 7.92 7.44 8.54
CA VAL A 45 8.19 6.12 9.14
C VAL A 45 7.06 5.14 8.85
N TYR A 46 7.41 3.88 8.57
CA TYR A 46 6.45 2.82 8.25
C TYR A 46 6.11 1.98 9.49
N PHE A 47 4.90 2.14 10.02
CA PHE A 47 4.41 1.37 11.16
C PHE A 47 3.93 -0.01 10.74
N PHE A 48 4.37 -1.05 11.45
CA PHE A 48 4.00 -2.43 11.15
C PHE A 48 4.04 -3.34 12.38
N GLY A 49 2.98 -4.14 12.56
CA GLY A 49 2.81 -5.08 13.66
C GLY A 49 2.23 -4.49 14.96
N GLY A 50 2.01 -3.18 15.03
CA GLY A 50 1.41 -2.52 16.19
C GLY A 50 2.38 -2.33 17.37
N LYS A 51 1.88 -1.68 18.43
CA LYS A 51 2.64 -1.29 19.63
C LYS A 51 3.79 -0.33 19.33
N GLY A 52 3.57 0.59 18.40
CA GLY A 52 4.57 1.57 17.96
C GLY A 52 5.73 0.97 17.17
N ARG A 53 5.65 -0.30 16.76
CA ARG A 53 6.70 -0.96 15.98
C ARG A 53 6.75 -0.41 14.57
N THR A 54 7.97 -0.27 14.08
CA THR A 54 8.25 0.26 12.75
C THR A 54 9.20 -0.66 12.01
N ILE A 55 9.15 -0.60 10.69
CA ILE A 55 10.08 -1.30 9.81
C ILE A 55 10.82 -0.28 8.96
N LYS A 56 12.11 -0.53 8.73
CA LYS A 56 12.89 0.30 7.81
C LYS A 56 12.38 0.06 6.40
N SER A 57 12.06 1.14 5.70
CA SER A 57 11.68 1.05 4.31
C SER A 57 12.90 0.75 3.43
N SER A 58 12.64 0.34 2.19
CA SER A 58 13.70 0.10 1.21
C SER A 58 14.41 1.41 0.85
N LYS A 59 15.66 1.32 0.35
CA LYS A 59 16.38 2.53 -0.14
C LYS A 59 15.62 3.26 -1.24
N LEU A 60 14.97 2.51 -2.15
CA LEU A 60 14.20 3.08 -3.26
C LEU A 60 12.99 3.88 -2.76
N SER A 61 12.40 3.50 -1.63
CA SER A 61 11.28 4.24 -1.05
C SER A 61 11.66 5.64 -0.57
N TYR A 62 12.96 5.93 -0.41
CA TYR A 62 13.48 7.25 -0.07
C TYR A 62 14.01 8.02 -1.30
N ASP A 63 13.94 7.44 -2.51
CA ASP A 63 14.35 8.13 -3.73
C ASP A 63 13.28 9.17 -4.12
N ALA A 64 13.57 10.43 -3.81
CA ALA A 64 12.66 11.54 -4.06
C ALA A 64 12.37 11.75 -5.55
N ARG A 65 13.35 11.48 -6.43
CA ARG A 65 13.18 11.64 -7.87
C ARG A 65 12.23 10.56 -8.38
N LEU A 66 12.45 9.30 -7.99
CA LEU A 66 11.56 8.21 -8.35
C LEU A 66 10.14 8.45 -7.83
N GLY A 67 10.00 8.94 -6.59
CA GLY A 67 8.70 9.29 -6.02
C GLY A 67 7.97 10.39 -6.82
N GLN A 68 8.68 11.42 -7.25
CA GLN A 68 8.14 12.49 -8.08
C GLN A 68 7.70 11.99 -9.47
N GLU A 69 8.55 11.19 -10.13
CA GLU A 69 8.26 10.62 -11.45
C GLU A 69 7.03 9.70 -11.37
N LEU A 70 6.93 8.87 -10.33
CA LEU A 70 5.78 8.00 -10.07
C LEU A 70 4.49 8.80 -9.85
N TRP A 71 4.55 9.84 -9.01
CA TRP A 71 3.39 10.70 -8.72
C TRP A 71 2.87 11.40 -9.98
N SER A 72 3.78 11.98 -10.76
CA SER A 72 3.42 12.72 -11.97
C SER A 72 2.79 11.80 -13.01
N THR A 73 3.46 10.66 -13.29
CA THR A 73 2.97 9.67 -14.27
C THR A 73 1.59 9.11 -13.88
N SER A 74 1.38 8.81 -12.59
CA SER A 74 0.09 8.27 -12.12
C SER A 74 -1.03 9.31 -12.22
N SER A 75 -0.70 10.57 -11.95
CA SER A 75 -1.65 11.69 -12.05
C SER A 75 -2.03 11.96 -13.51
N ASP A 76 -1.06 11.93 -14.43
CA ASP A 76 -1.29 12.07 -15.87
C ASP A 76 -2.18 10.93 -16.40
N LEU A 77 -1.92 9.69 -15.98
CA LEU A 77 -2.74 8.54 -16.37
C LEU A 77 -4.18 8.66 -15.85
N LEU A 78 -4.36 9.12 -14.61
CA LEU A 78 -5.69 9.37 -14.05
C LEU A 78 -6.44 10.45 -14.85
N LEU A 79 -5.77 11.55 -15.18
CA LEU A 79 -6.36 12.64 -15.95
C LEU A 79 -6.80 12.16 -17.35
N GLN A 80 -5.94 11.40 -18.03
CA GLN A 80 -6.27 10.82 -19.33
C GLN A 80 -7.50 9.91 -19.25
N LEU A 81 -7.59 9.08 -18.22
CA LEU A 81 -8.75 8.20 -18.00
C LEU A 81 -10.04 9.01 -17.76
N GLN A 82 -9.96 10.09 -16.98
CA GLN A 82 -11.09 10.97 -16.72
C GLN A 82 -11.56 11.67 -18.01
N LEU A 83 -10.64 12.20 -18.81
CA LEU A 83 -10.96 12.84 -20.09
C LEU A 83 -11.62 11.86 -21.07
N ALA A 84 -11.03 10.67 -21.26
CA ALA A 84 -11.60 9.64 -22.13
C ALA A 84 -13.02 9.20 -21.67
N THR A 85 -13.23 9.11 -20.35
CA THR A 85 -14.54 8.80 -19.77
C THR A 85 -15.56 9.91 -20.05
N MET A 86 -15.16 11.18 -19.91
CA MET A 86 -16.03 12.32 -20.20
C MET A 86 -16.37 12.42 -21.69
N GLU A 87 -15.39 12.23 -22.57
CA GLU A 87 -15.61 12.19 -24.03
C GLU A 87 -16.64 11.11 -24.40
N THR A 88 -16.49 9.91 -23.84
CA THR A 88 -17.43 8.79 -24.04
C THR A 88 -18.84 9.16 -23.58
N LEU A 89 -18.99 9.77 -22.40
CA LEU A 89 -20.28 10.19 -21.86
C LEU A 89 -20.94 11.31 -22.68
N THR A 90 -20.16 12.22 -23.27
CA THR A 90 -20.67 13.31 -24.12
C THR A 90 -21.01 12.88 -25.54
N SER A 91 -20.53 11.71 -25.96
CA SER A 91 -20.80 11.11 -27.28
C SER A 91 -22.03 10.19 -27.33
N LEU A 92 -22.63 9.92 -26.16
CA LEU A 92 -23.88 9.17 -25.97
C LEU A 92 -25.09 10.11 -25.99
#